data_AF-A0A927V315-F1
#
_entry.id   AF-A0A927V315-F1
#
_cell.length_a   1.000
_cell.length_b   1.000
_cell.length_c   1.000
_cell.angle_alpha   90.00
_cell.angle_beta   90.00
_cell.angle_gamma   90.00
#
_symmetry.space_group_name_H-M   'P 1'
#
loop_
_entity.id
_entity.type
_entity.pdbx_description
1 polymer ?
#
loop_
_entity_poly.entity_id
_entity_poly.type
_entity_poly.pdbx_seq_one_letter_code
_entity_poly.pdbx_strand_id
1 'polypeptide(L)'
;MEKLLKQALLFDFYGELLTEHQKQVYEEVVLEDYSLSEVAEERGISRQGVHDLIKRCNKVLSDYEDKLHLVEKFIKIQKTVEEIDALATTKVEADDLKNASDEYSRIMEQIKALTDGILKEI
;
A
#
# COMPACT_ATOMS: atom_id res chain seq x y z
N MET A 1 3.64 -7.45 5.70
CA MET A 1 3.69 -5.98 5.67
C MET A 1 3.84 -5.50 7.09
N GLU A 2 4.80 -4.61 7.34
CA GLU A 2 4.99 -4.00 8.66
C GLU A 2 3.74 -3.19 9.06
N LYS A 3 3.40 -3.17 10.35
CA LYS A 3 2.17 -2.52 10.83
C LYS A 3 2.17 -1.02 10.50
N LEU A 4 3.31 -0.35 10.65
CA LEU A 4 3.47 1.07 10.33
C LEU A 4 3.26 1.33 8.84
N LEU A 5 3.86 0.52 7.97
CA LEU A 5 3.67 0.60 6.52
C LEU A 5 2.19 0.43 6.13
N LYS A 6 1.47 -0.50 6.77
CA LYS A 6 0.03 -0.68 6.54
C LYS A 6 -0.76 0.57 6.95
N GLN A 7 -0.43 1.18 8.09
CA GLN A 7 -1.11 2.39 8.58
C GLN A 7 -0.85 3.59 7.67
N ALA A 8 0.39 3.77 7.20
CA ALA A 8 0.73 4.80 6.22
C ALA A 8 -0.06 4.63 4.92
N LEU A 9 -0.09 3.42 4.34
CA LEU A 9 -0.87 3.17 3.13
C LEU A 9 -2.38 3.40 3.34
N LEU A 10 -2.94 2.97 4.47
CA LEU A 10 -4.35 3.24 4.78
C LEU A 10 -4.63 4.74 4.89
N PHE A 11 -3.70 5.52 5.44
CA PHE A 11 -3.82 6.97 5.51
C PHE A 11 -3.68 7.62 4.14
N ASP A 12 -2.75 7.18 3.29
CA ASP A 12 -2.59 7.73 1.94
C ASP A 12 -3.86 7.54 1.09
N PHE A 13 -4.55 6.41 1.25
CA PHE A 13 -5.76 6.09 0.48
C PHE A 13 -7.04 6.67 1.07
N TYR A 14 -7.13 6.78 2.41
CA TYR A 14 -8.39 7.09 3.10
C TYR A 14 -8.29 8.30 4.06
N GLY A 15 -7.13 8.91 4.22
CA GLY A 15 -6.88 10.01 5.15
C GLY A 15 -7.71 11.25 4.86
N GLU A 16 -8.02 11.52 3.59
CA GLU A 16 -8.91 12.62 3.17
C GLU A 16 -10.39 12.40 3.59
N LEU A 17 -10.76 11.20 4.04
CA LEU A 17 -12.09 10.90 4.57
C LEU A 17 -12.20 11.17 6.08
N LEU A 18 -11.08 11.47 6.74
CA LEU A 18 -11.06 11.94 8.12
C LEU A 18 -11.45 13.41 8.17
N THR A 19 -11.88 13.89 9.35
CA THR A 19 -12.01 15.33 9.54
C THR A 19 -10.63 15.98 9.60
N GLU A 20 -10.53 17.27 9.27
CA GLU A 20 -9.26 18.01 9.30
C GLU A 20 -8.52 17.84 10.64
N HIS A 21 -9.25 17.95 11.77
CA HIS A 21 -8.67 17.73 13.09
C HIS A 21 -8.14 16.31 13.31
N GLN A 22 -8.85 15.29 12.81
CA GLN A 22 -8.42 13.89 12.91
C GLN A 22 -7.17 13.64 12.08
N LYS A 23 -7.14 14.17 10.86
CA LYS A 23 -6.03 14.04 9.92
C LYS A 23 -4.74 14.62 10.50
N GLN A 24 -4.79 15.86 10.98
CA GLN A 24 -3.63 16.54 11.58
C GLN A 24 -3.05 15.78 12.77
N VAL A 25 -3.90 15.39 13.73
CA VAL A 25 -3.44 14.64 14.92
C VAL A 25 -2.89 13.26 14.55
N TYR A 26 -3.45 12.62 13.51
CA TYR A 26 -2.96 11.33 13.05
C TYR A 26 -1.60 11.45 12.37
N GLU A 27 -1.42 12.46 11.51
CA GLU A 27 -0.16 12.74 10.81
C GLU A 27 0.97 13.02 11.81
N GLU A 28 0.76 13.94 12.76
CA GLU A 28 1.73 14.29 13.81
C GLU A 28 2.22 13.04 14.57
N VAL A 29 1.29 12.18 15.02
CA VAL A 29 1.66 11.06 15.89
C VAL A 29 2.10 9.81 15.13
N VAL A 30 1.46 9.49 14.00
CA VAL A 30 1.68 8.23 13.28
C VAL A 30 2.71 8.36 12.17
N LEU A 31 2.82 9.54 11.54
CA LEU A 31 3.70 9.76 10.39
C LEU A 31 4.92 10.62 10.74
N GLU A 32 4.79 11.56 11.68
CA GLU A 32 5.87 12.47 12.07
C GLU A 32 6.52 12.14 13.43
N ASP A 33 6.11 11.05 14.08
CA ASP A 33 6.65 10.56 15.37
C ASP A 33 6.55 11.55 16.56
N TYR A 34 5.59 12.48 16.54
CA TYR A 34 5.33 13.35 17.68
C TYR A 34 4.79 12.52 18.86
N SER A 35 5.19 12.88 20.07
CA SER A 35 4.65 12.23 21.27
C SER A 35 3.21 12.64 21.51
N LEU A 36 2.43 11.72 22.10
CA LEU A 36 1.05 12.00 22.52
C LEU A 36 0.94 13.19 23.50
N SER A 37 2.02 13.50 24.22
CA SER A 37 2.04 14.61 25.17
C SER A 37 2.23 15.95 24.48
N GLU A 38 3.12 16.03 23.48
CA GLU A 38 3.34 17.23 22.66
C GLU A 38 2.05 17.63 21.93
N VAL A 39 1.42 16.66 21.26
CA VAL A 39 0.15 16.90 20.55
C VAL A 39 -0.99 17.25 21.51
N ALA A 40 -1.03 16.64 22.69
CA ALA A 40 -2.03 16.97 23.70
C ALA A 40 -1.93 18.43 24.17
N GLU A 41 -0.71 18.89 24.43
CA GLU A 41 -0.42 20.27 24.85
C GLU A 41 -0.80 21.26 23.75
N GLU A 42 -0.36 21.03 22.51
CA GLU A 42 -0.63 21.92 21.38
C GLU A 42 -2.13 22.00 21.03
N ARG A 43 -2.83 20.87 21.07
CA ARG A 43 -4.25 20.77 20.68
C ARG A 43 -5.21 21.05 21.83
N GLY A 44 -4.72 21.28 23.05
CA GLY A 44 -5.54 21.57 24.23
C GLY A 44 -6.45 20.41 24.67
N ILE A 45 -6.04 19.17 24.39
CA ILE A 45 -6.77 17.95 24.78
C ILE A 45 -5.93 17.09 25.71
N SER A 46 -6.53 16.10 26.36
CA SER A 46 -5.75 15.18 27.20
C SER A 46 -4.92 14.21 26.35
N ARG A 47 -3.79 13.74 26.88
CA ARG A 47 -3.00 12.64 26.30
C ARG A 47 -3.84 11.40 26.00
N GLN A 48 -4.81 11.10 26.85
CA GLN A 48 -5.78 10.01 26.62
C GLN A 48 -6.70 10.32 25.43
N GLY A 49 -7.13 11.59 25.30
CA GLY A 49 -7.90 12.07 24.16
C GLY A 49 -7.18 11.89 22.83
N VAL A 50 -5.88 12.21 22.76
CA VAL A 50 -5.03 11.96 21.57
C VAL A 50 -4.98 10.48 21.25
N HIS A 51 -4.65 9.64 22.23
CA HIS A 51 -4.59 8.18 22.07
C HIS A 51 -5.91 7.60 21.53
N ASP A 52 -7.04 8.00 22.11
CA ASP A 52 -8.35 7.50 21.71
C ASP A 52 -8.77 8.01 20.32
N LEU A 53 -8.35 9.23 19.96
CA LEU A 53 -8.57 9.77 18.63
C LEU A 53 -7.81 8.95 17.57
N ILE A 54 -6.54 8.64 17.79
CA ILE A 54 -5.74 7.80 16.87
C ILE A 54 -6.36 6.41 16.74
N LYS A 55 -6.80 5.81 17.85
CA LYS A 55 -7.48 4.51 17.84
C LYS A 55 -8.76 4.54 16.99
N ARG A 56 -9.56 5.60 17.09
CA ARG A 56 -10.76 5.78 16.26
C ARG A 56 -10.41 5.97 14.79
N CYS A 57 -9.41 6.78 14.47
CA CYS A 57 -8.95 6.97 13.09
C CYS A 57 -8.50 5.64 12.47
N ASN A 58 -7.68 4.87 13.17
CA ASN A 58 -7.27 3.53 12.72
C ASN A 58 -8.47 2.61 12.43
N LYS A 59 -9.50 2.65 13.27
CA LYS A 59 -10.73 1.86 13.04
C LYS A 59 -11.46 2.33 11.78
N VAL A 60 -11.62 3.64 11.61
CA VAL A 60 -12.30 4.23 10.44
C VAL A 60 -11.56 3.89 9.14
N LEU A 61 -10.23 4.07 9.11
CA LEU A 61 -9.41 3.76 7.94
C LEU A 61 -9.46 2.25 7.61
N SER A 62 -9.41 1.38 8.62
CA SER A 62 -9.57 -0.07 8.42
C SER A 62 -10.97 -0.42 7.91
N ASP A 63 -12.02 0.26 8.38
CA ASP A 63 -13.40 0.00 7.95
C ASP A 63 -13.65 0.42 6.50
N TYR A 64 -12.90 1.43 6.01
CA TYR A 64 -12.90 1.76 4.59
C TYR A 64 -12.19 0.68 3.78
N GLU A 65 -11.03 0.21 4.23
CA GLU A 65 -10.33 -0.89 3.55
C GLU A 65 -11.17 -2.17 3.51
N ASP A 66 -11.83 -2.55 4.61
CA ASP A 66 -12.69 -3.74 4.66
C ASP A 66 -13.88 -3.68 3.68
N LYS A 67 -14.23 -2.48 3.19
CA LYS A 67 -15.32 -2.26 2.22
C LYS A 67 -14.83 -2.06 0.80
N LEU A 68 -13.68 -1.41 0.63
CA LEU A 68 -13.21 -0.91 -0.66
C LEU A 68 -12.01 -1.68 -1.19
N HIS A 69 -11.23 -2.32 -0.31
CA HIS A 69 -10.05 -3.13 -0.63
C HIS A 69 -9.03 -2.41 -1.54
N LEU A 70 -8.87 -1.10 -1.40
CA LEU A 70 -8.03 -0.34 -2.34
C LEU A 70 -6.55 -0.58 -2.06
N VAL A 71 -6.16 -0.67 -0.78
CA VAL A 71 -4.77 -0.95 -0.41
C VAL A 71 -4.41 -2.39 -0.79
N GLU A 72 -5.30 -3.35 -0.55
CA GLU A 72 -5.12 -4.74 -0.98
C GLU A 72 -4.90 -4.85 -2.49
N LYS A 73 -5.79 -4.23 -3.29
CA LYS A 73 -5.66 -4.20 -4.75
C LYS A 73 -4.37 -3.53 -5.20
N PHE A 74 -4.02 -2.40 -4.60
CA PHE A 74 -2.78 -1.69 -4.91
C PHE A 74 -1.54 -2.56 -4.69
N ILE A 75 -1.44 -3.24 -3.54
CA ILE A 75 -0.32 -4.15 -3.23
C ILE A 75 -0.28 -5.31 -4.22
N LYS A 76 -1.45 -5.86 -4.60
CA LYS A 76 -1.53 -6.95 -5.57
C LYS A 76 -1.02 -6.50 -6.94
N ILE A 77 -1.48 -5.36 -7.42
CA ILE A 77 -1.04 -4.77 -8.68
C ILE A 77 0.47 -4.50 -8.65
N GLN A 78 0.99 -3.91 -7.56
CA GLN A 78 2.41 -3.64 -7.40
C GLN A 78 3.26 -4.91 -7.56
N LYS A 79 2.88 -6.00 -6.86
CA LYS A 79 3.58 -7.30 -6.97
C LYS A 79 3.51 -7.88 -8.38
N THR A 80 2.35 -7.81 -9.03
CA THR A 80 2.21 -8.30 -10.40
C THR A 80 3.09 -7.51 -11.38
N VAL A 81 3.24 -6.20 -11.18
CA VAL A 81 4.15 -5.37 -11.97
C VAL A 81 5.61 -5.74 -11.71
N GLU A 82 6.00 -5.99 -10.45
CA GLU A 82 7.36 -6.48 -10.11
C GLU A 82 7.67 -7.82 -10.77
N GLU A 83 6.70 -8.75 -10.82
CA GLU A 83 6.83 -10.03 -11.53
C GLU A 83 7.00 -9.84 -13.05
N ILE A 84 6.23 -8.93 -13.65
CA ILE A 84 6.37 -8.60 -15.07
C ILE A 84 7.76 -8.03 -15.37
N ASP A 85 8.28 -7.13 -14.53
CA ASP A 85 9.61 -6.55 -14.69
C ASP A 85 10.72 -7.61 -14.58
N ALA A 86 10.60 -8.53 -13.61
CA ALA A 86 11.54 -9.65 -13.47
C ALA A 86 11.53 -10.57 -14.71
N LEU A 87 10.34 -10.89 -15.24
CA LEU A 87 10.21 -11.68 -16.47
C LEU A 87 10.78 -10.96 -17.69
N ALA A 88 10.54 -9.65 -17.82
CA ALA A 88 11.01 -8.85 -18.94
C ALA A 88 12.54 -8.63 -18.94
N THR A 89 13.17 -8.67 -17.76
CA THR A 89 14.63 -8.47 -17.60
C THR A 89 15.40 -9.79 -17.54
N THR A 90 14.71 -10.94 -17.59
CA THR A 90 15.34 -12.26 -17.62
C THR A 90 16.28 -12.38 -18.83
N LYS A 91 17.56 -12.63 -18.57
CA LYS A 91 18.57 -12.84 -19.61
C LYS A 91 18.51 -14.29 -20.09
N VAL A 92 18.24 -14.49 -21.38
CA VAL A 92 18.43 -15.79 -22.03
C VAL A 92 19.93 -15.97 -22.27
N GLU A 93 20.53 -17.00 -21.66
CA GLU A 93 21.96 -17.30 -21.85
C GLU A 93 22.24 -17.75 -23.30
N ALA A 94 23.37 -17.33 -23.84
CA ALA A 94 23.68 -17.42 -25.27
C ALA A 94 23.88 -18.85 -25.82
N ASP A 95 24.03 -19.86 -24.95
CA ASP A 95 24.26 -21.26 -25.34
C ASP A 95 22.96 -22.00 -25.73
N ASP A 96 21.78 -21.41 -25.48
CA ASP A 96 20.46 -22.02 -25.74
C ASP A 96 19.69 -21.36 -26.89
N LEU A 97 20.39 -20.84 -27.91
CA LEU A 97 19.80 -20.19 -29.10
C LEU A 97 18.73 -21.03 -29.82
N LYS A 98 18.77 -22.36 -29.70
CA LYS A 98 17.75 -23.26 -30.27
C LYS A 98 16.41 -23.22 -29.53
N ASN A 99 16.42 -22.92 -28.24
CA ASN A 99 15.24 -22.89 -27.38
C ASN A 99 14.82 -21.46 -26.98
N ALA A 100 15.67 -20.47 -27.25
CA ALA A 100 15.43 -19.07 -26.93
C ALA A 100 14.06 -18.57 -27.45
N SER A 101 13.67 -18.92 -28.68
CA SER A 101 12.37 -18.52 -29.23
C SER A 101 11.18 -19.09 -28.45
N ASP A 102 11.27 -20.35 -28.00
CA ASP A 102 10.22 -21.00 -27.23
C ASP A 102 10.16 -20.42 -25.81
N GLU A 103 11.31 -20.11 -25.23
CA GLU A 103 11.43 -19.46 -23.92
C GLU A 103 10.87 -18.03 -23.94
N TYR A 104 11.24 -17.21 -24.94
CA TYR A 104 10.66 -15.89 -25.14
C TYR A 104 9.14 -15.96 -25.33
N SER A 105 8.64 -16.94 -26.08
CA SER A 105 7.20 -17.13 -26.28
C SER A 105 6.49 -17.42 -24.95
N ARG A 106 7.07 -18.27 -24.10
CA ARG A 106 6.54 -18.57 -22.76
C ARG A 106 6.55 -17.35 -21.84
N ILE A 107 7.66 -16.60 -21.81
CA ILE A 107 7.76 -15.36 -21.01
C ILE A 107 6.69 -14.36 -21.45
N MET A 108 6.50 -14.17 -22.76
CA MET A 108 5.48 -13.28 -23.29
C MET A 108 4.05 -13.72 -22.96
N GLU A 109 3.76 -15.02 -22.98
CA GLU A 109 2.48 -15.56 -22.53
C GLU A 109 2.24 -15.30 -21.04
N GLN A 110 3.26 -15.45 -20.19
CA GLN A 110 3.18 -15.15 -18.76
C GLN A 110 2.95 -13.66 -18.50
N ILE A 111 3.73 -12.79 -19.15
CA ILE A 111 3.55 -11.33 -19.04
C ILE A 111 2.13 -10.93 -19.45
N LYS A 112 1.61 -11.50 -20.55
CA LYS A 112 0.24 -11.24 -21.00
C LYS A 112 -0.79 -11.68 -19.96
N ALA A 113 -0.65 -12.88 -19.40
CA ALA A 113 -1.55 -13.39 -18.37
C ALA A 113 -1.53 -12.53 -17.08
N LEU A 114 -0.35 -12.06 -16.66
CA LEU A 114 -0.19 -11.16 -15.52
C LEU A 114 -0.83 -9.79 -15.80
N THR A 115 -0.66 -9.26 -17.01
CA THR A 115 -1.27 -8.00 -17.45
C THR A 115 -2.80 -8.11 -17.48
N ASP A 116 -3.35 -9.21 -18.01
CA ASP A 116 -4.78 -9.50 -17.99
C ASP A 116 -5.31 -9.65 -16.55
N GLY A 117 -4.47 -10.10 -15.62
CA GLY A 117 -4.76 -10.15 -14.19
C GLY A 117 -4.92 -8.76 -13.58
N ILE A 118 -3.98 -7.84 -13.85
CA ILE A 118 -4.05 -6.44 -13.39
C ILE A 118 -5.33 -5.76 -13.88
N LEU A 119 -5.68 -5.95 -15.16
CA LEU A 119 -6.88 -5.34 -15.76
C LEU A 119 -8.19 -5.78 -15.10
N LYS A 120 -8.21 -6.90 -14.36
CA LYS A 120 -9.39 -7.35 -13.61
C LYS A 120 -9.49 -6.74 -12.20
N GLU A 121 -8.40 -6.17 -11.70
CA GLU A 121 -8.34 -5.56 -10.36
C GLU A 121 -8.69 -4.07 -10.36
N ILE A 122 -8.56 -3.41 -11.53
CA ILE A 122 -8.90 -2.00 -11.81
C ILE A 122 -10.41 -1.90 -12.12
#